data_AF-A0A1Q6IDG9-F1
#
_entry.id   AF-A0A1Q6IDG9-F1
#
_cell.length_a   1.000
_cell.length_b   1.000
_cell.length_c   1.000
_cell.angle_alpha   90.00
_cell.angle_beta   90.00
_cell.angle_gamma   90.00
#
_symmetry.space_group_name_H-M   'P 1'
#
loop_
_entity.id
_entity.type
_entity.pdbx_description
1 polymer ?
#
loop_
_entity_poly.entity_id
_entity_poly.type
_entity_poly.pdbx_seq_one_letter_code
_entity_poly.pdbx_strand_id
1 'polypeptide(L)'
;MASLVENELNKYTRKTGFTFGVDSYNTDENTTRTDYTYQFSKQFFNDRIRVKIGGRISTDNNENQSNNIEDNLVDDISIEYVITKKRNLFLKVFRHSNYESVLDGEVTQTGVGIVWRKNFRKFKDLFKNNRKSERETKTENQK
;
A
#
# COMPACT_ATOMS: atom_id res chain seq x y z
N MET A 1 19.36 -16.15 5.54
CA MET A 1 18.54 -16.74 6.62
C MET A 1 17.33 -15.88 7.01
N ALA A 2 17.39 -14.55 6.92
CA ALA A 2 16.25 -13.66 7.25
C ALA A 2 15.00 -13.88 6.35
N SER A 3 15.20 -14.08 5.04
CA SER A 3 14.10 -14.19 4.07
C SER A 3 13.20 -15.43 4.21
N LEU A 4 13.70 -16.53 4.80
CA LEU A 4 12.92 -17.75 4.98
C LEU A 4 11.91 -17.61 6.14
N VAL A 5 12.31 -16.93 7.21
CA VAL A 5 11.50 -16.68 8.40
C VAL A 5 10.39 -15.67 8.09
N GLU A 6 10.71 -14.66 7.30
CA GLU A 6 9.76 -13.64 6.85
C GLU A 6 8.61 -14.23 6.01
N ASN A 7 8.91 -15.16 5.10
CA ASN A 7 7.91 -15.68 4.17
C ASN A 7 6.86 -16.57 4.87
N GLU A 8 7.27 -17.34 5.88
CA GLU A 8 6.37 -18.14 6.70
C GLU A 8 5.52 -17.26 7.65
N LEU A 9 6.12 -16.26 8.31
CA LEU A 9 5.39 -15.34 9.18
C LEU A 9 4.35 -14.51 8.40
N ASN A 10 4.72 -14.01 7.22
CA ASN A 10 3.83 -13.21 6.37
C ASN A 10 2.58 -13.98 5.91
N LYS A 11 2.66 -15.31 5.76
CA LYS A 11 1.50 -16.12 5.38
C LYS A 11 0.43 -16.14 6.47
N TYR A 12 0.82 -16.19 7.73
CA TYR A 12 -0.10 -16.23 8.87
C TYR A 12 -0.61 -14.85 9.28
N THR A 13 0.26 -13.84 9.24
CA THR A 13 -0.10 -12.47 9.65
C THR A 13 -1.01 -11.76 8.64
N ARG A 14 -0.89 -12.07 7.34
CA ARG A 14 -1.81 -11.54 6.31
C ARG A 14 -3.28 -11.83 6.58
N LYS A 15 -3.60 -12.96 7.24
CA LYS A 15 -4.99 -13.31 7.59
C LYS A 15 -5.54 -12.40 8.70
N THR A 16 -4.69 -11.94 9.63
CA THR A 16 -5.06 -11.01 10.71
C THR A 16 -4.97 -9.55 10.29
N GLY A 17 -4.42 -9.28 9.10
CA GLY A 17 -4.23 -7.94 8.57
C GLY A 17 -2.94 -7.28 9.05
N PHE A 18 -2.10 -7.99 9.82
CA PHE A 18 -0.78 -7.52 10.24
C PHE A 18 0.30 -8.03 9.28
N THR A 19 1.37 -7.28 9.07
CA THR A 19 2.54 -7.69 8.26
C THR A 19 3.79 -7.15 8.94
N PHE A 20 4.86 -7.95 8.95
CA PHE A 20 6.14 -7.58 9.52
C PHE A 20 7.25 -8.04 8.58
N GLY A 21 8.22 -7.17 8.33
CA GLY A 21 9.36 -7.42 7.44
C GLY A 21 10.67 -6.96 8.06
N VAL A 22 11.76 -7.64 7.71
CA VAL A 22 13.12 -7.30 8.14
C VAL A 22 14.03 -7.38 6.93
N ASP A 23 14.57 -6.23 6.53
CA ASP A 23 15.44 -6.10 5.38
C ASP A 23 16.83 -5.68 5.87
N SER A 24 17.84 -6.52 5.63
CA SER A 24 19.23 -6.20 5.95
C SER A 24 20.06 -6.05 4.68
N TYR A 25 20.79 -4.95 4.54
CA TYR A 25 21.66 -4.70 3.40
C TYR A 25 23.03 -4.19 3.85
N ASN A 26 24.07 -4.58 3.12
CA ASN A 26 25.42 -4.09 3.35
C ASN A 26 25.60 -2.78 2.58
N THR A 27 26.00 -1.74 3.30
CA THR A 27 26.47 -0.48 2.70
C THR A 27 27.93 -0.65 2.26
N ASP A 28 28.34 0.11 1.25
CA ASP A 28 29.71 0.12 0.69
C ASP A 28 30.81 0.41 1.73
N GLU A 29 30.44 0.91 2.91
CA GLU A 29 31.32 1.24 4.04
C GLU A 29 31.51 0.10 5.07
N ASN A 30 31.19 -1.16 4.72
CA ASN A 30 31.14 -2.30 5.65
C ASN A 30 30.13 -2.16 6.82
N THR A 31 29.23 -1.18 6.74
CA THR A 31 28.14 -1.00 7.71
C THR A 31 26.93 -1.82 7.27
N THR A 32 26.45 -2.73 8.11
CA THR A 32 25.20 -3.47 7.87
C THR A 32 24.03 -2.64 8.35
N ARG A 33 23.18 -2.19 7.43
CA ARG A 33 21.92 -1.52 7.75
C ARG A 33 20.80 -2.54 7.82
N THR A 34 20.00 -2.45 8.88
CA THR A 34 18.80 -3.27 9.07
C THR A 34 17.58 -2.37 9.22
N ASP A 35 16.59 -2.61 8.37
CA ASP A 35 15.31 -1.93 8.34
C ASP A 35 14.22 -2.91 8.81
N TYR A 36 13.42 -2.47 9.79
CA TYR A 36 12.27 -3.19 10.31
C TYR A 36 11.01 -2.50 9.82
N THR A 37 10.15 -3.21 9.10
CA THR A 37 8.88 -2.68 8.61
C THR A 37 7.72 -3.37 9.29
N TYR A 38 6.67 -2.60 9.58
CA TYR A 38 5.43 -3.16 10.10
C TYR A 38 4.23 -2.49 9.44
N GLN A 39 3.15 -3.24 9.26
CA GLN A 39 1.92 -2.75 8.67
C GLN A 39 0.72 -3.42 9.31
N PHE A 40 -0.28 -2.62 9.66
CA PHE A 40 -1.60 -3.07 10.06
C PHE A 40 -2.64 -2.65 9.03
N SER A 41 -3.55 -3.55 8.70
CA SER A 41 -4.64 -3.30 7.77
C SER A 41 -5.92 -3.93 8.28
N LYS A 42 -7.02 -3.19 8.14
CA LYS A 42 -8.34 -3.68 8.52
C LYS A 42 -9.37 -3.33 7.47
N GLN A 43 -10.23 -4.31 7.18
CA GLN A 43 -11.33 -4.17 6.24
C GLN A 43 -12.65 -4.13 7.03
N PHE A 44 -13.51 -3.20 6.64
CA PHE A 44 -14.80 -2.94 7.26
C PHE A 44 -15.90 -2.91 6.20
N PHE A 45 -17.16 -3.01 6.62
CA PHE A 45 -18.34 -2.89 5.75
C PHE A 45 -18.31 -3.84 4.55
N ASN A 46 -18.10 -5.15 4.78
CA ASN A 46 -17.95 -6.17 3.74
C ASN A 46 -16.89 -5.76 2.70
N ASP A 47 -15.71 -5.40 3.21
CA ASP A 47 -14.55 -4.96 2.43
C ASP A 47 -14.74 -3.67 1.62
N ARG A 48 -15.69 -2.81 2.01
CA ARG A 48 -15.89 -1.52 1.33
C ARG A 48 -14.94 -0.45 1.83
N ILE A 49 -14.60 -0.45 3.11
CA ILE A 49 -13.60 0.47 3.68
C ILE A 49 -12.39 -0.36 4.07
N ARG A 50 -11.21 0.07 3.61
CA ARG A 50 -9.94 -0.50 4.04
C ARG A 50 -9.08 0.60 4.64
N VAL A 51 -8.65 0.39 5.86
CA VAL A 51 -7.68 1.25 6.55
C VAL A 51 -6.35 0.50 6.59
N LYS A 52 -5.26 1.18 6.25
CA LYS A 52 -3.89 0.68 6.38
C LYS A 52 -3.05 1.71 7.13
N ILE A 53 -2.22 1.22 8.00
CA ILE A 53 -1.28 1.98 8.81
C ILE A 53 0.05 1.22 8.74
N GLY A 54 1.15 1.90 8.44
CA GLY A 54 2.47 1.27 8.41
C GLY A 54 3.56 2.24 8.84
N GLY A 55 4.71 1.68 9.16
CA GLY A 55 5.90 2.43 9.54
C GLY A 55 7.17 1.61 9.36
N ARG A 56 8.32 2.29 9.40
CA ARG A 56 9.63 1.66 9.25
C ARG A 56 10.63 2.21 10.27
N ILE A 57 11.36 1.32 10.92
CA ILE A 57 12.47 1.66 11.82
C ILE A 57 13.77 1.24 11.13
N SER A 58 14.69 2.19 10.94
CA SER A 58 16.02 1.94 10.39
C SER A 58 17.08 2.02 11.48
N THR A 59 18.07 1.13 11.45
CA THR A 59 19.18 1.10 12.44
C THR A 59 20.13 2.32 12.31
N ASP A 60 20.03 3.06 11.21
CA ASP A 60 20.85 4.24 10.85
C ASP A 60 20.25 5.57 11.35
N ASN A 61 19.12 5.53 12.05
CA ASN A 61 18.46 6.72 12.56
C ASN A 61 19.22 7.23 13.80
N ASN A 62 20.14 8.18 13.56
CA ASN A 62 20.88 8.96 14.55
C ASN A 62 20.11 9.18 15.87
N GLU A 63 20.76 8.92 17.01
CA GLU A 63 20.27 8.98 18.40
C GLU A 63 19.55 10.28 18.86
N ASN A 64 19.38 11.28 17.98
CA ASN A 64 18.79 12.58 18.30
C ASN A 64 17.26 12.67 18.09
N GLN A 65 16.58 11.56 17.78
CA GLN A 65 15.11 11.52 17.59
C GLN A 65 14.30 11.14 18.84
N SER A 66 14.89 11.18 20.05
CA SER A 66 14.24 10.71 21.28
C SER A 66 12.95 11.45 21.68
N ASN A 67 12.66 12.63 21.13
CA ASN A 67 11.53 13.45 21.56
C ASN A 67 10.28 13.34 20.67
N ASN A 68 10.35 12.64 19.53
CA ASN A 68 9.23 12.54 18.58
C ASN A 68 9.00 11.10 18.09
N ILE A 69 9.40 10.09 18.88
CA ILE A 69 9.23 8.67 18.52
C ILE A 69 7.75 8.30 18.37
N GLU A 70 6.85 8.94 19.12
CA GLU A 70 5.41 8.66 19.06
C GLU A 70 4.77 9.10 17.73
N ASP A 71 5.21 10.23 17.16
CA ASP A 71 4.70 10.75 15.90
C ASP A 71 5.37 10.12 14.67
N ASN A 72 6.61 9.64 14.81
CA ASN A 72 7.41 9.04 13.73
C ASN A 72 7.36 7.50 13.70
N LEU A 73 6.63 6.87 14.62
CA LEU A 73 6.43 5.43 14.54
C LEU A 73 5.58 5.10 13.30
N VAL A 74 4.58 5.93 12.97
CA VAL A 74 3.60 5.72 11.90
C VAL A 74 3.87 6.65 10.70
N ASP A 75 4.49 6.09 9.66
CA ASP A 75 4.91 6.86 8.47
C ASP A 75 3.84 6.90 7.37
N ASP A 76 3.09 5.81 7.16
CA ASP A 76 2.09 5.66 6.09
C ASP A 76 0.71 5.39 6.66
N ILE A 77 -0.26 6.23 6.31
CA ILE A 77 -1.68 6.02 6.60
C ILE A 77 -2.45 6.10 5.30
N SER A 78 -3.26 5.08 5.01
CA SER A 78 -4.17 5.13 3.87
C SER A 78 -5.55 4.57 4.17
N ILE A 79 -6.56 5.25 3.62
CA ILE A 79 -7.97 4.87 3.68
C ILE A 79 -8.47 4.71 2.25
N GLU A 80 -8.95 3.52 1.92
CA GLU A 80 -9.53 3.17 0.63
C GLU A 80 -11.04 2.89 0.79
N TYR A 81 -11.88 3.51 -0.04
CA TYR A 81 -13.32 3.25 -0.10
C TYR A 81 -13.75 2.76 -1.47
N VAL A 82 -14.51 1.67 -1.51
CA VAL A 82 -15.09 1.12 -2.74
C VAL A 82 -16.34 1.91 -3.13
N ILE A 83 -16.27 2.59 -4.28
CA ILE A 83 -17.39 3.40 -4.79
C ILE A 83 -18.41 2.51 -5.54
N THR A 84 -17.94 1.55 -6.32
CA THR A 84 -18.81 0.74 -7.19
C THR A 84 -19.11 -0.64 -6.61
N LYS A 85 -20.33 -1.15 -6.84
CA LYS A 85 -20.73 -2.53 -6.46
C LYS A 85 -19.84 -3.61 -7.10
N LYS A 86 -19.29 -3.32 -8.30
CA LYS A 86 -18.36 -4.21 -9.02
C LYS A 86 -16.94 -4.21 -8.43
N ARG A 87 -16.69 -3.49 -7.33
CA ARG A 87 -15.39 -3.38 -6.65
C ARG A 87 -14.26 -3.00 -7.60
N ASN A 88 -14.54 -2.07 -8.50
CA ASN A 88 -13.62 -1.70 -9.57
C ASN A 88 -13.25 -0.22 -9.55
N LEU A 89 -13.91 0.61 -8.74
CA LEU A 89 -13.60 2.02 -8.55
C LEU A 89 -13.43 2.28 -7.06
N PHE A 90 -12.33 2.94 -6.69
CA PHE A 90 -11.96 3.19 -5.31
C PHE A 90 -11.59 4.67 -5.13
N LEU A 91 -12.02 5.27 -4.04
CA LEU A 91 -11.45 6.52 -3.53
C LEU A 91 -10.32 6.15 -2.56
N LYS A 92 -9.15 6.74 -2.71
CA LYS A 92 -8.01 6.56 -1.81
C LYS A 92 -7.63 7.91 -1.23
N VAL A 93 -7.53 7.99 0.09
CA VAL A 93 -6.92 9.10 0.81
C VAL A 93 -5.67 8.54 1.48
N PHE A 94 -4.57 9.27 1.43
CA PHE A 94 -3.32 8.83 2.03
C PHE A 94 -2.55 10.01 2.62
N ARG A 95 -1.78 9.72 3.66
CA ARG A 95 -0.78 10.59 4.25
C ARG A 95 0.50 9.77 4.37
N HIS A 96 1.59 10.32 3.87
CA HIS A 96 2.93 9.77 4.05
C HIS A 96 3.83 10.84 4.67
N SER A 97 4.52 10.53 5.76
CA SER A 97 5.49 11.42 6.40
C SER A 97 6.91 10.96 6.07
N ASN A 98 7.77 11.86 5.60
CA ASN A 98 9.20 11.60 5.45
C ASN A 98 9.98 12.57 6.33
N TYR A 99 10.77 12.02 7.25
CA TYR A 99 11.66 12.79 8.12
C TYR A 99 13.08 12.79 7.54
N GLU A 100 13.37 13.71 6.63
CA GLU A 100 14.72 14.00 6.14
C GLU A 100 15.01 15.48 6.33
N SER A 101 15.43 15.88 7.54
CA SER A 101 16.38 16.98 7.82
C SER A 101 16.09 17.70 9.14
N VAL A 102 17.14 17.83 9.95
CA VAL A 102 17.19 18.59 11.22
C VAL A 102 17.04 20.12 11.00
N LEU A 103 16.91 20.56 9.74
CA LEU A 103 16.97 21.97 9.33
C LEU A 103 15.73 22.51 8.61
N ASP A 104 14.73 21.70 8.21
CA ASP A 104 13.63 22.18 7.34
C ASP A 104 12.20 21.69 7.65
N GLY A 105 11.96 21.11 8.83
CA GLY A 105 10.59 20.83 9.31
C GLY A 105 9.89 19.65 8.60
N GLU A 106 8.78 19.20 9.20
CA GLU A 106 8.05 17.98 8.83
C GLU A 106 7.52 18.02 7.39
N VAL A 107 8.02 17.15 6.50
CA VAL A 107 7.45 16.98 5.14
C VAL A 107 6.37 15.90 5.18
N THR A 108 5.16 16.33 5.56
CA THR A 108 3.94 15.50 5.43
C THR A 108 3.35 15.66 4.02
N GLN A 109 3.27 14.57 3.26
CA GLN A 109 2.60 14.49 1.96
C GLN A 109 1.22 13.87 2.11
N THR A 110 0.16 14.67 1.99
CA THR A 110 -1.24 14.19 2.00
C THR A 110 -1.85 14.29 0.62
N GLY A 111 -2.58 13.26 0.19
CA GLY A 111 -3.19 13.20 -1.12
C GLY A 111 -4.52 12.46 -1.15
N VAL A 112 -5.32 12.78 -2.16
CA VAL A 112 -6.55 12.07 -2.50
C VAL A 112 -6.45 11.60 -3.95
N GLY A 113 -6.93 10.40 -4.24
CA GLY A 113 -6.85 9.80 -5.56
C GLY A 113 -8.02 8.87 -5.84
N ILE A 114 -8.34 8.70 -7.11
CA ILE A 114 -9.36 7.75 -7.57
C ILE A 114 -8.66 6.64 -8.35
N VAL A 115 -8.92 5.38 -7.97
CA VAL A 115 -8.35 4.21 -8.63
C VAL A 115 -9.45 3.49 -9.39
N TRP A 116 -9.33 3.38 -10.71
CA TRP A 116 -10.23 2.59 -11.53
C TRP A 116 -9.50 1.36 -12.09
N ARG A 117 -10.03 0.18 -11.81
CA ARG A 117 -9.50 -1.11 -12.25
C ARG A 117 -10.43 -1.70 -13.32
N LYS A 118 -9.90 -1.99 -14.50
CA LYS A 118 -10.65 -2.63 -15.59
C LYS A 118 -9.74 -3.62 -16.29
N ASN A 119 -10.25 -4.82 -16.57
CA ASN A 119 -9.54 -5.78 -17.41
C ASN A 119 -9.72 -5.38 -18.88
N PHE A 120 -8.62 -5.27 -19.62
CA PHE A 120 -8.61 -4.92 -21.05
C PHE A 120 -7.69 -5.87 -21.80
N ARG A 121 -8.04 -6.18 -23.05
CA ARG A 121 -7.20 -6.99 -23.96
C ARG A 121 -6.29 -6.12 -24.82
N LYS A 122 -6.71 -4.89 -25.13
CA LYS A 122 -5.92 -3.91 -25.89
C LYS A 122 -5.92 -2.58 -25.14
N PHE A 123 -4.81 -1.85 -25.15
CA PHE A 123 -4.73 -0.50 -24.54
C PHE A 123 -5.79 0.46 -25.09
N LYS A 124 -6.16 0.32 -26.38
CA LYS A 124 -7.25 1.09 -27.01
C LYS A 124 -8.64 0.83 -26.37
N ASP A 125 -8.83 -0.27 -25.65
CA ASP A 125 -10.11 -0.62 -24.98
C ASP A 125 -10.28 0.05 -23.60
N LEU A 126 -9.23 0.71 -23.10
CA LEU A 126 -9.31 1.52 -21.87
C LEU A 126 -10.14 2.79 -22.11
N PHE A 127 -9.94 3.44 -23.25
CA PHE A 127 -10.63 4.69 -23.63
C PHE A 127 -11.92 4.45 -24.42
N LYS A 128 -12.17 3.20 -24.87
CA LYS A 128 -13.39 2.87 -25.62
C LYS A 128 -14.56 2.65 -24.67
N ASN A 129 -15.63 3.43 -24.86
CA ASN A 129 -16.88 3.32 -24.11
C ASN A 129 -17.55 1.97 -24.44
N ASN A 130 -17.50 1.01 -23.51
CA ASN A 130 -17.93 -0.38 -23.72
C ASN A 130 -19.45 -0.59 -23.79
N ARG A 131 -20.26 0.42 -24.15
CA ARG A 131 -21.72 0.24 -24.36
C ARG A 131 -22.08 -0.67 -25.54
N LYS A 132 -21.12 -1.10 -26.37
CA LYS A 132 -21.37 -1.91 -27.57
C LYS A 132 -21.11 -3.42 -27.45
N SER A 133 -20.34 -3.88 -26.46
CA SER A 133 -19.86 -5.28 -26.45
C SER A 133 -20.89 -6.32 -25.97
N GLU A 134 -22.04 -5.90 -25.42
CA GLU A 134 -23.06 -6.82 -24.91
C GLU A 134 -24.13 -7.17 -25.96
N ARG A 135 -24.05 -6.61 -27.18
CA ARG A 135 -25.00 -6.88 -28.27
C ARG A 135 -24.51 -7.92 -29.30
N GLU A 136 -23.23 -8.29 -29.30
CA GLU A 136 -22.68 -9.16 -30.35
C GLU A 136 -22.62 -10.65 -29.94
N THR A 137 -22.76 -10.99 -28.65
CA THR A 137 -22.70 -12.40 -28.19
C THR A 137 -24.04 -13.14 -28.22
N LYS A 138 -25.15 -12.49 -28.63
CA LYS A 138 -26.47 -13.15 -28.75
C LYS A 138 -26.88 -13.54 -30.17
N THR A 139 -26.14 -13.14 -31.20
CA THR A 139 -26.55 -13.38 -32.60
C THR A 139 -25.91 -14.64 -33.21
N GLU A 140 -24.89 -15.24 -32.57
CA GLU A 140 -24.16 -16.39 -33.16
C GLU A 140 -24.68 -17.77 -32.72
N ASN A 141 -25.64 -17.84 -31.77
CA ASN A 141 -26.30 -19.09 -31.36
C ASN A 141 -27.64 -19.36 -32.07
N GLN A 142 -27.94 -18.65 -33.15
CA GLN A 142 -29.09 -18.91 -34.01
C GLN A 142 -28.66 -18.82 -35.49
N LYS A 143 -27.81 -19.74 -35.93
CA LYS A 143 -27.70 -20.13 -37.34
C LYS A 143 -27.18 -21.54 -37.48
#